data_AF-A0A9P6GVZ5-F1
#
_entry.id   AF-A0A9P6GVZ5-F1
#
_cell.length_a   1.000
_cell.length_b   1.000
_cell.length_c   1.000
_cell.angle_alpha   90.00
_cell.angle_beta   90.00
_cell.angle_gamma   90.00
#
_symmetry.space_group_name_H-M   'P 1'
#
loop_
_entity.id
_entity.type
_entity.pdbx_description
1 polymer ?
#
loop_
_entity_poly.entity_id
_entity_poly.type
_entity_poly.pdbx_seq_one_letter_code
_entity_poly.pdbx_strand_id
1 'polypeptide(L)'
;MKLTPMIRSKILYLYDENVLQKDIAKKVSVHLSTVSKTIKKYLETGLIEHLKRTGRPNILDSKDLSLIEKIIFKNPKLSLRKVAGKLKEKPRKTVSHMTIKKWHNKNNRFAYSPIKKPLLSKNNIISRHKLAEDYTSSF
;
A
#
# COMPACT_ATOMS: atom_id res chain seq x y z
N MET A 1 5.81 4.64 27.49
CA MET A 1 7.12 4.73 26.80
C MET A 1 7.19 3.70 25.67
N LYS A 2 7.66 4.07 24.48
CA LYS A 2 7.84 3.14 23.36
C LYS A 2 9.17 2.40 23.55
N LEU A 3 9.15 1.09 23.81
CA LEU A 3 10.38 0.30 23.89
C LEU A 3 11.09 0.31 22.53
N THR A 4 12.40 0.58 22.53
CA THR A 4 13.26 0.42 21.36
C THR A 4 13.57 -1.06 21.12
N PRO A 5 13.92 -1.47 19.88
CA PRO A 5 14.33 -2.85 19.60
C PRO A 5 15.50 -3.34 20.47
N MET A 6 16.44 -2.44 20.78
CA MET A 6 17.60 -2.73 21.63
C MET A 6 17.19 -3.12 23.05
N ILE A 7 16.25 -2.38 23.66
CA ILE A 7 15.72 -2.68 25.00
C ILE A 7 14.99 -4.03 25.01
N ARG A 8 14.22 -4.35 23.96
CA ARG A 8 13.55 -5.66 23.85
C ARG A 8 14.56 -6.80 23.76
N SER A 9 15.60 -6.63 22.96
CA SER A 9 16.67 -7.63 22.82
C SER A 9 17.38 -7.87 24.15
N LYS A 10 17.67 -6.79 24.91
CA LYS A 10 18.24 -6.90 26.26
C LYS A 10 17.33 -7.65 27.24
N ILE A 11 16.02 -7.42 27.18
CA ILE A 11 15.03 -8.15 27.99
C ILE A 11 15.08 -9.66 27.67
N LEU A 12 15.14 -10.02 26.38
CA LEU A 12 15.15 -11.41 25.95
C LEU A 12 16.47 -12.11 26.29
N TYR A 13 17.60 -11.43 26.11
CA TYR A 13 18.91 -11.92 26.54
C TYR A 13 18.93 -12.27 28.04
N LEU A 14 18.46 -11.35 28.89
CA LEU A 14 18.39 -11.60 30.34
C LEU A 14 17.39 -12.70 30.71
N TYR A 15 16.32 -12.87 29.93
CA TYR A 15 15.38 -13.96 30.11
C TYR A 15 16.01 -15.31 29.76
N ASP A 16 16.82 -15.38 28.70
CA ASP A 16 17.57 -16.58 28.30
C ASP A 16 18.62 -16.98 29.35
N GLU A 17 19.23 -15.99 30.02
CA GLU A 17 20.09 -16.20 31.21
C GLU A 17 19.30 -16.62 32.47
N ASN A 18 18.01 -16.93 32.37
CA ASN A 18 17.11 -17.32 33.47
C ASN A 18 16.97 -16.28 34.60
N VAL A 19 17.19 -14.99 34.31
CA VAL A 19 16.98 -13.92 35.29
C VAL A 19 15.48 -13.73 35.54
N LEU A 20 15.09 -13.56 36.81
CA LEU A 20 13.70 -13.31 37.17
C LEU A 20 13.17 -12.01 36.53
N GLN A 21 11.94 -12.05 36.01
CA GLN A 21 11.33 -10.92 35.30
C GLN A 21 11.27 -9.62 36.14
N LYS A 22 11.12 -9.75 37.47
CA LYS A 22 11.16 -8.61 38.42
C LYS A 22 12.52 -7.92 38.42
N ASP A 23 13.61 -8.68 38.32
CA ASP A 23 14.96 -8.14 38.31
C ASP A 23 15.34 -7.61 36.93
N ILE A 24 14.85 -8.23 35.86
CA ILE A 24 14.93 -7.67 34.49
C ILE A 24 14.26 -6.29 34.43
N ALA A 25 13.06 -6.17 35.01
CA ALA A 25 12.31 -4.91 35.04
C ALA A 25 13.10 -3.79 35.73
N LYS A 26 13.77 -4.10 36.84
CA LYS A 26 14.66 -3.17 37.55
C LYS A 26 15.89 -2.82 36.71
N LYS A 27 16.61 -3.82 36.19
CA LYS A 27 17.86 -3.66 35.39
C LYS A 27 17.65 -2.83 34.12
N VAL A 28 16.49 -2.96 33.48
CA VAL A 28 16.18 -2.31 32.21
C VAL A 28 15.32 -1.05 32.42
N SER A 29 14.92 -0.76 33.66
CA SER A 29 14.05 0.38 34.03
C SER A 29 12.75 0.41 33.22
N VAL A 30 12.12 -0.76 33.06
CA VAL A 30 10.86 -0.95 32.35
C VAL A 30 9.85 -1.60 33.29
N HIS A 31 8.59 -1.17 33.23
CA HIS A 31 7.55 -1.72 34.07
C HIS A 31 7.39 -3.25 33.88
N LEU A 32 7.22 -3.99 34.98
CA LEU A 32 7.14 -5.46 34.99
C LEU A 32 6.13 -6.01 33.96
N SER A 33 4.93 -5.42 33.90
CA SER A 33 3.90 -5.85 32.93
C SER A 33 4.36 -5.74 31.47
N THR A 34 5.27 -4.83 31.16
CA THR A 34 5.84 -4.66 29.82
C THR A 34 6.90 -5.73 29.54
N VAL A 35 7.70 -6.09 30.54
CA VAL A 35 8.64 -7.22 30.45
C VAL A 35 7.88 -8.52 30.19
N SER A 36 6.87 -8.84 31.00
CA SER A 36 6.05 -10.04 30.82
C SER A 36 5.35 -10.08 29.46
N LYS A 37 4.76 -8.96 29.00
CA LYS A 37 4.16 -8.88 27.65
C LYS A 37 5.17 -9.09 26.53
N THR A 38 6.39 -8.60 26.69
CA THR A 38 7.46 -8.74 25.69
C THR A 38 7.91 -10.19 25.59
N ILE A 39 8.17 -10.85 26.72
CA ILE A 39 8.54 -12.26 26.79
C ILE A 39 7.41 -13.14 26.22
N LYS A 40 6.16 -12.93 26.67
CA LYS A 40 5.00 -13.68 26.18
C LYS A 40 4.87 -13.59 24.66
N LYS A 41 4.96 -12.38 24.11
CA LYS A 41 4.90 -12.17 22.65
C LYS A 41 6.04 -12.90 21.93
N TYR A 42 7.25 -12.88 22.47
CA TYR A 42 8.39 -13.59 21.89
C TYR A 42 8.16 -15.10 21.89
N LEU A 43 7.65 -15.67 22.97
CA LEU A 43 7.30 -17.10 23.03
C LEU A 43 6.20 -17.48 22.03
N GLU A 44 5.21 -16.61 21.80
CA GLU A 44 4.10 -16.87 20.88
C GLU A 44 4.47 -16.69 19.40
N THR A 45 5.33 -15.73 19.08
CA THR A 45 5.59 -15.31 17.69
C THR A 45 7.03 -15.52 17.22
N GLY A 46 7.98 -15.70 18.13
CA GLY A 46 9.42 -15.69 17.84
C GLY A 46 9.99 -14.32 17.45
N LEU A 47 9.16 -13.26 17.42
CA LEU A 47 9.56 -11.96 16.87
C LEU A 47 9.79 -10.92 17.96
N ILE A 48 10.98 -10.31 17.91
CA ILE A 48 11.37 -9.19 18.78
C ILE A 48 10.65 -7.91 18.35
N GLU A 49 10.53 -7.70 17.04
CA GLU A 49 9.91 -6.51 16.46
C GLU A 49 8.39 -6.56 16.53
N HIS A 50 7.77 -5.38 16.55
CA HIS A 50 6.32 -5.30 16.43
C HIS A 50 5.86 -5.66 15.03
N LEU A 51 4.89 -6.57 14.96
CA LEU A 51 4.17 -6.82 13.72
C LEU A 51 3.48 -5.53 13.26
N LYS A 52 3.50 -5.31 11.95
CA LYS A 52 2.70 -4.26 11.33
C LYS A 52 1.24 -4.54 11.67
N ARG A 53 0.54 -3.51 12.15
CA ARG A 53 -0.91 -3.61 12.37
C ARG A 53 -1.60 -3.87 11.03
N THR A 54 -2.52 -4.81 11.01
CA THR A 54 -3.25 -5.24 9.80
C THR A 54 -4.15 -4.15 9.23
N GLY A 55 -4.55 -3.18 10.04
CA GLY A 55 -5.43 -2.08 9.63
C GLY A 55 -6.85 -2.58 9.32
N ARG A 56 -7.69 -1.68 8.80
CA ARG A 56 -9.06 -2.03 8.40
C ARG A 56 -9.01 -2.85 7.09
N PRO A 57 -9.74 -3.96 6.98
CA PRO A 57 -9.81 -4.72 5.72
C PRO A 57 -10.36 -3.86 4.59
N ASN A 58 -9.86 -4.11 3.37
CA ASN A 58 -10.32 -3.42 2.17
C ASN A 58 -11.78 -3.79 1.85
N ILE A 59 -12.50 -2.86 1.21
CA ILE A 59 -13.88 -3.09 0.76
C ILE A 59 -13.93 -4.14 -0.36
N LEU A 60 -12.93 -4.14 -1.24
CA LEU A 60 -12.78 -5.08 -2.34
C LEU A 60 -12.08 -6.35 -1.86
N ASP A 61 -12.73 -7.49 -2.06
CA ASP A 61 -12.14 -8.81 -1.82
C ASP A 61 -11.46 -9.34 -3.11
N SER A 62 -10.60 -10.36 -2.97
CA SER A 62 -9.93 -11.08 -4.06
C SER A 62 -10.85 -11.42 -5.25
N LYS A 63 -12.06 -11.91 -4.98
CA LYS A 63 -13.07 -12.22 -6.01
C LYS A 63 -13.56 -10.99 -6.76
N ASP A 64 -13.70 -9.86 -6.05
CA ASP A 64 -14.11 -8.59 -6.65
C ASP A 64 -12.99 -8.03 -7.53
N LEU A 65 -11.73 -8.17 -7.10
CA LEU A 65 -10.55 -7.77 -7.88
C LEU A 65 -10.41 -8.58 -9.17
N SER A 66 -10.56 -9.90 -9.10
CA SER A 66 -10.54 -10.75 -10.30
C SER A 66 -11.67 -10.40 -11.27
N LEU A 67 -12.86 -10.06 -10.77
CA LEU A 67 -13.96 -9.60 -11.61
C LEU A 67 -13.64 -8.25 -12.29
N ILE A 68 -13.07 -7.29 -11.55
CA ILE A 68 -12.60 -6.01 -12.10
C ILE A 68 -11.62 -6.25 -13.25
N GLU A 69 -10.63 -7.12 -13.04
CA GLU A 69 -9.64 -7.47 -14.06
C GLU A 69 -10.31 -8.05 -15.30
N LYS A 70 -11.19 -9.05 -15.15
CA LYS A 70 -11.92 -9.64 -16.28
C LYS A 70 -12.73 -8.62 -17.06
N ILE A 71 -13.40 -7.69 -16.39
CA ILE A 71 -14.17 -6.63 -17.03
C ILE A 71 -13.26 -5.70 -17.84
N ILE A 72 -12.12 -5.29 -17.26
CA ILE A 72 -11.16 -4.40 -17.93
C ILE A 72 -10.47 -5.12 -19.09
N PHE A 73 -10.06 -6.37 -18.93
CA PHE A 73 -9.47 -7.17 -20.00
C PHE A 73 -10.44 -7.37 -21.17
N LYS A 74 -11.71 -7.63 -20.90
CA LYS A 74 -12.74 -7.76 -21.94
C LYS A 74 -12.97 -6.44 -22.71
N ASN A 75 -12.89 -5.30 -22.05
CA ASN A 75 -13.01 -3.99 -22.69
C ASN A 75 -12.15 -2.93 -21.99
N PRO A 76 -10.91 -2.69 -22.46
CA PRO A 76 -9.98 -1.74 -21.84
C PRO A 76 -10.44 -0.28 -21.92
N LYS A 77 -11.30 0.07 -22.89
CA LYS A 77 -11.83 1.42 -23.07
C LYS A 77 -13.00 1.73 -22.13
N LEU A 78 -13.43 0.77 -21.32
CA LEU A 78 -14.54 0.94 -20.40
C LEU A 78 -14.15 1.89 -19.26
N SER A 79 -14.98 2.92 -19.01
CA SER A 79 -14.71 3.85 -17.92
C SER A 79 -14.83 3.18 -16.55
N LEU A 80 -13.99 3.57 -15.59
CA LEU A 80 -14.02 3.02 -14.23
C LEU A 80 -15.36 3.25 -13.52
N ARG A 81 -16.13 4.28 -13.90
CA ARG A 81 -17.50 4.49 -13.42
C ARG A 81 -18.44 3.38 -13.88
N LYS A 82 -18.34 2.95 -15.14
CA LYS A 82 -19.10 1.81 -15.67
C LYS A 82 -18.66 0.49 -15.05
N VAL A 83 -17.36 0.31 -14.80
CA VAL A 83 -16.83 -0.85 -14.05
C VAL A 83 -17.42 -0.91 -12.64
N ALA A 84 -17.45 0.23 -11.93
CA ALA A 84 -18.08 0.33 -10.62
C ALA A 84 -19.59 -0.01 -10.69
N GLY A 85 -20.30 0.46 -11.71
CA GLY A 85 -21.69 0.10 -11.96
C GLY A 85 -21.91 -1.41 -12.06
N LYS A 86 -21.07 -2.11 -12.84
CA LYS A 86 -21.14 -3.58 -12.97
C LYS A 86 -20.88 -4.35 -11.67
N LEU A 87 -20.19 -3.75 -10.70
CA LEU A 87 -19.97 -4.34 -9.38
C LEU A 87 -21.16 -4.13 -8.42
N LYS A 88 -21.98 -3.10 -8.65
CA LYS A 88 -23.17 -2.80 -7.82
C LYS A 88 -24.28 -3.84 -7.97
N GLU A 89 -24.31 -4.56 -9.09
CA GLU A 89 -25.28 -5.64 -9.35
C GLU A 89 -25.14 -6.80 -8.34
N LYS A 90 -24.02 -6.87 -7.60
CA LYS A 90 -23.89 -7.82 -6.50
C LYS A 90 -24.53 -7.25 -5.22
N PRO A 91 -25.38 -8.02 -4.53
CA PRO A 91 -25.98 -7.57 -3.29
C PRO A 91 -24.87 -7.31 -2.26
N ARG A 92 -24.87 -6.12 -1.64
CA ARG A 92 -24.13 -5.71 -0.43
C ARG A 92 -22.83 -4.90 -0.56
N LYS A 93 -22.36 -4.48 -1.76
CA LYS A 93 -21.15 -3.62 -1.84
C LYS A 93 -21.28 -2.48 -2.85
N THR A 94 -21.57 -1.28 -2.35
CA THR A 94 -21.47 -0.05 -3.14
C THR A 94 -20.01 0.42 -3.18
N VAL A 95 -19.32 0.17 -4.28
CA VAL A 95 -17.92 0.60 -4.47
C VAL A 95 -17.87 1.90 -5.29
N SER A 96 -17.15 2.91 -4.79
CA SER A 96 -16.87 4.11 -5.58
C SER A 96 -15.84 3.82 -6.67
N HIS A 97 -16.01 4.43 -7.85
CA HIS A 97 -15.02 4.39 -8.93
C HIS A 97 -13.62 4.85 -8.48
N MET A 98 -13.51 5.68 -7.44
CA MET A 98 -12.23 6.11 -6.87
C MET A 98 -11.50 4.96 -6.16
N THR A 99 -12.22 4.06 -5.50
CA THR A 99 -11.65 2.86 -4.88
C THR A 99 -11.02 1.96 -5.95
N ILE A 100 -11.73 1.79 -7.07
CA ILE A 100 -11.23 1.03 -8.22
C ILE A 100 -10.02 1.73 -8.84
N LYS A 101 -10.05 3.06 -9.01
CA LYS A 101 -8.90 3.84 -9.53
C LYS A 101 -7.67 3.69 -8.65
N LYS A 102 -7.81 3.81 -7.32
CA LYS A 102 -6.70 3.63 -6.37
C LYS A 102 -6.08 2.24 -6.48
N TRP A 103 -6.92 1.21 -6.54
CA TRP A 103 -6.46 -0.17 -6.74
C TRP A 103 -5.76 -0.35 -8.09
N HIS A 104 -6.34 0.19 -9.16
CA HIS A 104 -5.79 0.13 -10.52
C HIS A 104 -4.40 0.78 -10.59
N ASN A 105 -4.28 1.99 -10.05
CA ASN A 105 -3.01 2.73 -9.99
C ASN A 105 -1.97 1.99 -9.12
N LYS A 106 -2.37 1.36 -8.01
CA LYS A 106 -1.48 0.54 -7.17
C LYS A 106 -0.89 -0.64 -7.94
N ASN A 107 -1.59 -1.15 -8.94
CA ASN A 107 -1.14 -2.23 -9.82
C ASN A 107 -0.47 -1.72 -11.11
N ASN A 108 0.04 -0.48 -11.12
CA ASN A 108 0.71 0.14 -12.27
C ASN A 108 -0.13 0.17 -13.55
N ARG A 109 -1.46 0.23 -13.41
CA ARG A 109 -2.38 0.44 -14.53
C ARG A 109 -3.10 1.75 -14.31
N PHE A 110 -3.11 2.59 -15.33
CA PHE A 110 -3.67 3.93 -15.21
C PHE A 110 -4.84 4.12 -16.17
N ALA A 111 -5.97 4.53 -15.61
CA ALA A 111 -7.15 4.88 -16.38
C ALA A 111 -7.14 6.40 -16.62
N TYR A 112 -6.58 6.80 -17.77
CA TYR A 112 -6.64 8.18 -18.25
C TYR A 112 -7.56 8.28 -19.46
N SER A 113 -8.27 9.41 -19.56
CA SER A 113 -8.97 9.74 -20.80
C SER A 113 -7.96 10.25 -21.82
N PRO A 114 -8.02 9.81 -23.09
CA PRO A 114 -7.19 10.39 -24.13
C PRO A 114 -7.54 11.87 -24.28
N ILE A 115 -6.53 12.73 -24.20
CA ILE A 115 -6.68 14.16 -24.43
C ILE A 115 -6.60 14.37 -25.94
N LYS A 116 -7.61 15.02 -26.54
CA LYS A 116 -7.51 15.46 -27.94
C LYS A 116 -6.28 16.36 -28.03
N LYS A 117 -5.40 16.14 -29.02
CA LYS A 117 -4.30 17.07 -29.26
C LYS A 117 -4.91 18.48 -29.32
N PRO A 118 -4.40 19.45 -28.54
CA PRO A 118 -4.91 20.80 -28.63
C PRO A 118 -4.79 21.24 -30.09
N LEU A 119 -5.77 22.00 -30.57
CA LEU A 119 -5.64 22.71 -31.84
C LEU A 119 -4.38 23.57 -31.71
N LEU A 120 -3.31 23.15 -32.37
CA LEU A 120 -2.06 23.89 -32.33
C LEU A 120 -2.32 25.20 -33.07
N SER A 121 -2.11 26.33 -32.40
CA SER A 121 -2.02 27.60 -33.11
C SER A 121 -0.88 27.51 -34.14
N LYS A 122 -0.94 28.32 -35.19
CA LYS A 122 0.12 28.34 -36.23
C LYS A 122 1.51 28.45 -35.62
N ASN A 123 1.66 29.28 -34.58
CA ASN A 123 2.91 29.45 -33.83
C ASN A 123 3.38 28.15 -33.16
N ASN A 124 2.46 27.41 -32.51
CA ASN A 124 2.80 26.16 -31.85
C ASN A 124 3.19 25.05 -32.84
N ILE A 125 2.66 25.07 -34.06
CA ILE A 125 3.06 24.15 -35.13
C ILE A 125 4.51 24.44 -35.55
N ILE A 126 4.83 25.71 -35.81
CA ILE A 126 6.16 26.15 -36.23
C ILE A 126 7.20 25.83 -35.15
N SER A 127 6.93 26.17 -33.88
CA SER A 127 7.86 25.88 -32.78
C SER A 127 8.10 24.38 -32.59
N ARG A 128 7.08 23.53 -32.80
CA ARG A 128 7.26 22.07 -32.74
C ARG A 128 8.04 21.51 -33.93
N HIS A 129 7.86 22.09 -35.14
CA HIS A 129 8.63 21.71 -36.32
C HIS A 129 10.12 22.02 -36.12
N LYS A 130 10.42 23.25 -35.69
CA LYS A 130 11.78 23.69 -35.42
C LYS A 130 12.48 22.81 -34.38
N LEU A 131 11.79 22.52 -33.27
CA LEU A 131 12.33 21.63 -32.22
C LEU A 131 12.62 20.21 -32.74
N ALA A 132 11.82 19.70 -33.67
CA ALA A 132 12.07 18.40 -34.29
C ALA A 132 13.28 18.43 -35.24
N GLU A 133 13.42 19.48 -36.06
CA GLU A 133 14.58 19.70 -36.94
C GLU A 133 15.88 19.84 -36.14
N ASP A 134 15.87 20.62 -35.05
CA ASP A 134 17.00 20.82 -34.14
C ASP A 134 17.44 19.47 -33.52
N TYR A 135 16.48 18.61 -33.15
CA TYR A 135 16.76 17.28 -32.59
C TYR A 135 17.38 16.33 -33.63
N THR A 136 16.89 16.33 -34.87
CA THR A 136 17.46 15.52 -35.95
C THR A 136 18.83 15.98 -36.41
N SER A 137 19.14 17.28 -36.27
CA SER A 137 20.42 17.88 -36.66
C SER A 137 21.50 17.77 -35.59
N SER A 138 21.15 17.24 -34.40
CA SER A 138 22.06 17.06 -33.26
C SER A 138 22.68 15.64 -33.20
N PHE A 139 22.48 14.84 -34.25
CA PHE A 139 23.13 13.55 -34.50
C PHE A 139 24.00 13.65 -35.75
#